data_AF-A0A7W0Z6C7-F1
#
_entry.id   AF-A0A7W0Z6C7-F1
#
_cell.length_a   1.000
_cell.length_b   1.000
_cell.length_c   1.000
_cell.angle_alpha   90.00
_cell.angle_beta   90.00
_cell.angle_gamma   90.00
#
_symmetry.space_group_name_H-M   'P 1'
#
loop_
_entity.id
_entity.type
_entity.pdbx_description
1 polymer ?
#
loop_
_entity_poly.entity_id
_entity_poly.type
_entity_poly.pdbx_seq_one_letter_code
_entity_poly.pdbx_strand_id
1 'polypeptide(L)'
;MDLHTALLLLHATAGTLGLLLGPVAALTAAERRDATWLISAYQVAVTVVCASALGLVALAPAAFWWLIPFAFGTQAAIVVARRTTDPSRRVRLLGGSYVALVTALLVVSWSNPLAWILPTLLGVGLVESAAARAPRRHHHVH
;
A
#
# COMPACT_ATOMS: atom_id res chain seq x y z
N MET A 1 -20.78 8.16 -19.81
CA MET A 1 -20.26 7.32 -18.71
C MET A 1 -20.75 7.93 -17.41
N ASP A 2 -21.34 7.13 -16.51
CA ASP A 2 -21.76 7.63 -15.20
C ASP A 2 -20.54 7.86 -14.30
N LEU A 3 -20.60 8.84 -13.38
CA LEU A 3 -19.51 9.20 -12.48
C LEU A 3 -19.04 8.00 -11.65
N HIS A 4 -19.99 7.19 -11.18
CA HIS A 4 -19.69 5.95 -10.45
C HIS A 4 -18.84 4.99 -11.28
N THR A 5 -19.18 4.81 -12.56
CA THR A 5 -18.44 3.93 -13.48
C THR A 5 -17.04 4.46 -13.76
N ALA A 6 -16.90 5.78 -13.95
CA ALA A 6 -15.60 6.42 -14.16
C ALA A 6 -14.69 6.24 -12.94
N LEU A 7 -15.21 6.44 -11.72
CA LEU A 7 -14.47 6.25 -10.48
C LEU A 7 -14.08 4.79 -10.26
N LEU A 8 -14.97 3.84 -10.55
CA LEU A 8 -14.66 2.41 -10.47
C LEU A 8 -13.53 2.01 -11.42
N LEU A 9 -13.58 2.46 -12.69
CA LEU A 9 -12.52 2.18 -13.67
C LEU A 9 -11.19 2.79 -13.23
N LEU A 10 -11.20 4.04 -12.76
CA LEU A 10 -10.01 4.69 -12.22
C LEU A 10 -9.46 3.94 -11.01
N HIS A 11 -10.32 3.54 -10.09
CA HIS A 11 -9.94 2.79 -8.90
C HIS A 11 -9.34 1.42 -9.25
N ALA A 12 -9.99 0.67 -10.13
CA ALA A 12 -9.55 -0.66 -10.54
C ALA A 12 -8.22 -0.62 -11.30
N THR A 13 -8.05 0.34 -12.23
CA THR A 13 -6.81 0.49 -12.99
C THR A 13 -5.66 0.97 -12.10
N ALA A 14 -5.89 1.98 -11.25
CA ALA A 14 -4.91 2.45 -10.27
C ALA A 14 -4.55 1.37 -9.24
N GLY A 15 -5.54 0.58 -8.80
CA GLY A 15 -5.36 -0.54 -7.89
C GLY A 15 -4.49 -1.63 -8.50
N THR A 16 -4.74 -1.97 -9.77
CA THR A 16 -3.92 -2.93 -10.52
C THR A 16 -2.48 -2.44 -10.64
N LEU A 17 -2.27 -1.16 -10.99
CA LEU A 17 -0.93 -0.56 -11.04
C LEU A 17 -0.26 -0.58 -9.67
N GLY A 18 -0.96 -0.19 -8.61
CA GLY A 18 -0.45 -0.24 -7.24
C GLY A 18 -0.02 -1.65 -6.82
N LEU A 19 -0.81 -2.67 -7.19
CA LEU A 19 -0.51 -4.06 -6.87
C LEU A 19 0.68 -4.63 -7.64
N LEU A 20 0.88 -4.20 -8.89
CA LEU A 20 2.05 -4.58 -9.69
C LEU A 20 3.32 -3.85 -9.21
N LEU A 21 3.20 -2.57 -8.86
CA LEU A 21 4.33 -1.73 -8.45
C LEU A 21 4.77 -1.99 -7.01
N GLY A 22 3.85 -2.36 -6.11
CA GLY A 22 4.12 -2.52 -4.68
C GLY A 22 5.24 -3.51 -4.33
N PRO A 23 5.26 -4.75 -4.87
CA PRO A 23 6.32 -5.71 -4.60
C PRO A 23 7.68 -5.21 -5.09
N VAL A 24 7.72 -4.62 -6.28
CA VAL A 24 8.95 -4.13 -6.90
C VAL A 24 9.47 -2.89 -6.12
N ALA A 25 8.59 -1.99 -5.69
CA ALA A 25 8.93 -0.84 -4.87
C ALA A 25 9.45 -1.26 -3.48
N ALA A 26 8.87 -2.30 -2.86
CA ALA A 26 9.34 -2.82 -1.58
C ALA A 26 10.71 -3.52 -1.71
N LEU A 27 10.92 -4.31 -2.77
CA LEU A 27 12.21 -4.99 -3.03
C LEU A 27 13.32 -3.99 -3.36
N THR A 28 13.07 -3.01 -4.22
CA THR A 28 14.05 -1.96 -4.54
C THR A 28 14.43 -1.14 -3.31
N ALA A 29 13.46 -0.84 -2.43
CA ALA A 29 13.73 -0.19 -1.14
C ALA A 29 14.61 -1.04 -0.21
N ALA A 30 14.45 -2.37 -0.21
CA ALA A 30 15.28 -3.28 0.57
C ALA A 30 16.72 -3.38 0.02
N GLU A 31 16.89 -3.34 -1.30
CA GLU A 31 18.19 -3.45 -1.98
C GLU A 31 19.00 -2.13 -2.03
N ARG A 32 18.49 -1.03 -1.45
CA ARG A 32 19.00 0.35 -1.65
C ARG A 32 19.19 0.74 -3.11
N ARG A 33 18.44 0.15 -4.03
CA ARG A 33 18.43 0.63 -5.41
C ARG A 33 17.61 1.91 -5.42
N ASP A 34 18.24 3.03 -5.77
CA ASP A 34 17.60 4.35 -5.93
C ASP A 34 16.67 4.37 -7.15
N ALA A 35 15.71 3.46 -7.20
CA ALA A 35 14.59 3.47 -8.13
C ALA A 35 13.55 4.49 -7.65
N THR A 36 13.98 5.75 -7.49
CA THR A 36 13.16 6.87 -7.01
C THR A 36 11.90 7.05 -7.85
N TRP A 37 12.00 6.79 -9.16
CA TRP A 37 10.86 6.83 -10.07
C TRP A 37 9.82 5.76 -9.75
N LEU A 38 10.25 4.55 -9.39
CA LEU A 38 9.36 3.42 -9.12
C LEU A 38 8.63 3.60 -7.80
N ILE A 39 9.36 4.04 -6.76
CA ILE A 39 8.77 4.41 -5.47
C ILE A 39 7.76 5.55 -5.67
N SER A 40 8.09 6.56 -6.48
CA SER A 40 7.17 7.66 -6.78
C SER A 40 5.93 7.20 -7.56
N ALA A 41 6.09 6.32 -8.56
CA ALA A 41 4.99 5.76 -9.32
C ALA A 41 4.02 4.97 -8.42
N TYR A 42 4.56 4.13 -7.53
CA TYR A 42 3.76 3.41 -6.54
C TYR A 42 2.97 4.36 -5.64
N GLN A 43 3.57 5.46 -5.20
CA GLN A 43 2.92 6.44 -4.34
C GLN A 43 1.80 7.21 -5.04
N VAL A 44 2.00 7.55 -6.31
CA VAL A 44 0.95 8.17 -7.14
C VAL A 44 -0.20 7.18 -7.30
N ALA A 45 0.08 5.91 -7.63
CA ALA A 45 -0.94 4.89 -7.75
C ALA A 45 -1.76 4.72 -6.45
N VAL A 46 -1.09 4.58 -5.30
CA VAL A 46 -1.74 4.48 -3.98
C VAL A 46 -2.60 5.71 -3.69
N THR A 47 -2.10 6.91 -3.98
CA THR A 47 -2.84 8.16 -3.77
C THR A 47 -4.11 8.19 -4.61
N VAL A 48 -4.03 7.81 -5.88
CA VAL A 48 -5.19 7.73 -6.79
C VAL A 48 -6.19 6.68 -6.29
N VAL A 49 -5.72 5.52 -5.82
CA VAL A 49 -6.58 4.48 -5.22
C VAL A 49 -7.31 4.99 -3.98
N CYS A 50 -6.61 5.64 -3.05
CA CYS A 50 -7.21 6.21 -1.84
C CYS A 50 -8.23 7.31 -2.18
N ALA A 51 -7.90 8.21 -3.11
CA ALA A 51 -8.79 9.29 -3.51
C ALA A 51 -10.06 8.76 -4.21
N SER A 52 -9.90 7.81 -5.13
CA SER A 52 -11.02 7.17 -5.82
C SER A 52 -11.89 6.33 -4.87
N ALA A 53 -11.29 5.63 -3.90
CA ALA A 53 -12.02 4.90 -2.87
C ALA A 53 -12.89 5.84 -2.03
N LEU A 54 -12.34 6.97 -1.56
CA LEU A 54 -13.11 7.97 -0.82
C LEU A 54 -14.23 8.59 -1.67
N GLY A 55 -14.01 8.79 -2.98
CA GLY A 55 -15.07 9.19 -3.90
C GLY A 55 -16.20 8.16 -3.99
N LEU A 56 -15.88 6.86 -4.04
CA LEU A 56 -16.88 5.79 -4.02
C LEU A 56 -17.62 5.72 -2.68
N VAL A 57 -16.93 5.96 -1.56
CA VAL A 57 -17.56 6.07 -0.23
C VAL A 57 -18.56 7.22 -0.20
N ALA A 58 -18.23 8.37 -0.79
CA ALA A 58 -19.16 9.51 -0.85
C ALA A 58 -20.43 9.20 -1.67
N LEU A 59 -20.32 8.38 -2.71
CA LEU A 59 -21.47 7.96 -3.53
C LEU A 59 -22.32 6.87 -2.87
N ALA A 60 -21.73 5.98 -2.09
CA ALA A 60 -22.42 4.87 -1.43
C ALA A 60 -21.88 4.61 -0.01
N PRO A 61 -22.14 5.53 0.94
CA PRO A 61 -21.50 5.49 2.27
C PRO A 61 -21.90 4.27 3.08
N ALA A 62 -23.15 3.82 2.99
CA ALA A 62 -23.64 2.65 3.72
C ALA A 62 -22.90 1.36 3.37
N ALA A 63 -22.44 1.21 2.12
CA ALA A 63 -21.73 0.03 1.66
C ALA A 63 -20.21 0.08 1.94
N PHE A 64 -19.62 1.27 1.94
CA PHE A 64 -18.16 1.42 1.86
C PHE A 64 -17.51 2.20 3.01
N TRP A 65 -18.25 2.64 4.03
CA TRP A 65 -17.70 3.44 5.14
C TRP A 65 -16.43 2.84 5.78
N TRP A 66 -16.32 1.51 5.82
CA TRP A 66 -15.18 0.80 6.40
C TRP A 66 -13.88 0.97 5.59
N LEU A 67 -13.93 1.44 4.34
CA LEU A 67 -12.74 1.74 3.53
C LEU A 67 -12.01 3.01 3.99
N ILE A 68 -12.68 3.91 4.72
CA ILE A 68 -12.10 5.16 5.21
C ILE A 68 -10.81 4.91 6.01
N PRO A 69 -10.80 4.10 7.09
CA PRO A 69 -9.59 3.86 7.86
C PRO A 69 -8.47 3.23 7.02
N PHE A 70 -8.80 2.36 6.05
CA PHE A 70 -7.82 1.78 5.14
C PHE A 70 -7.18 2.82 4.22
N ALA A 71 -7.98 3.72 3.63
CA ALA A 71 -7.48 4.77 2.76
C ALA A 71 -6.54 5.71 3.54
N PHE A 72 -6.93 6.14 4.74
CA PHE A 72 -6.09 7.00 5.57
C PHE A 72 -4.83 6.30 6.06
N GLY A 73 -4.94 5.06 6.56
CA GLY A 73 -3.79 4.29 7.04
C GLY A 73 -2.76 4.03 5.94
N THR A 74 -3.24 3.64 4.75
CA THR A 74 -2.39 3.39 3.58
C THR A 74 -1.70 4.67 3.12
N GLN A 75 -2.44 5.79 3.05
CA GLN A 75 -1.87 7.07 2.65
C GLN A 75 -0.87 7.62 3.66
N ALA A 76 -1.16 7.50 4.96
CA ALA A 76 -0.24 7.89 6.03
C ALA A 76 1.06 7.08 5.95
N ALA A 77 0.99 5.76 5.72
CA ALA A 77 2.17 4.91 5.58
C ALA A 77 3.07 5.38 4.43
N ILE A 78 2.49 5.70 3.27
CA ILE A 78 3.21 6.25 2.12
C ILE A 78 3.90 7.58 2.44
N VAL A 79 3.17 8.53 3.06
CA VAL A 79 3.72 9.84 3.42
C VAL A 79 4.89 9.71 4.40
N VAL A 80 4.77 8.82 5.39
CA VAL A 80 5.84 8.55 6.36
C VAL A 80 7.01 7.83 5.68
N ALA A 81 6.76 6.91 4.74
CA ALA A 81 7.81 6.21 3.98
C ALA A 81 8.69 7.16 3.17
N ARG A 82 8.11 8.24 2.61
CA ARG A 82 8.86 9.30 1.90
C ARG A 82 9.78 10.08 2.82
N ARG A 83 9.35 10.31 4.07
CA ARG A 83 10.05 11.17 5.02
C ARG A 83 11.09 10.42 5.84
N THR A 84 10.99 9.10 5.94
CA THR A 84 11.93 8.31 6.74
C THR A 84 13.23 8.07 5.97
N THR A 85 14.36 8.23 6.65
CA THR A 85 15.71 7.93 6.13
C THR A 85 16.20 6.54 6.52
N ASP A 86 15.48 5.85 7.42
CA ASP A 86 15.75 4.48 7.84
C ASP A 86 15.22 3.49 6.77
N PRO A 87 16.10 2.72 6.11
CA PRO A 87 15.70 1.73 5.11
C PRO A 87 14.75 0.67 5.65
N SER A 88 14.94 0.21 6.89
CA SER A 88 14.12 -0.85 7.48
C SER A 88 12.69 -0.35 7.73
N ARG A 89 12.55 0.86 8.27
CA ARG A 89 11.26 1.53 8.45
C ARG A 89 10.59 1.83 7.12
N ARG A 90 11.34 2.23 6.10
CA ARG A 90 10.80 2.47 4.75
C ARG A 90 10.20 1.19 4.15
N VAL A 91 10.91 0.06 4.25
CA VAL A 91 10.41 -1.25 3.80
C VAL A 91 9.14 -1.65 4.56
N ARG A 92 9.11 -1.47 5.89
CA ARG A 92 7.91 -1.76 6.70
C ARG A 92 6.71 -0.93 6.28
N LEU A 93 6.89 0.36 6.01
CA LEU A 93 5.80 1.25 5.63
C LEU A 93 5.30 0.99 4.20
N LEU A 94 6.22 0.79 3.23
CA LEU A 94 5.84 0.43 1.86
C LEU A 94 5.18 -0.94 1.81
N GLY A 95 5.78 -1.94 2.47
CA GLY A 95 5.23 -3.28 2.58
C GLY A 95 3.88 -3.30 3.29
N GLY A 96 3.74 -2.60 4.42
CA GLY A 96 2.48 -2.47 5.14
C GLY A 96 1.38 -1.83 4.29
N SER A 97 1.69 -0.78 3.54
CA SER A 97 0.75 -0.17 2.59
C SER A 97 0.29 -1.15 1.50
N TYR A 98 1.20 -1.99 1.02
CA TYR A 98 0.88 -3.01 0.02
C TYR A 98 -0.03 -4.10 0.59
N VAL A 99 0.27 -4.59 1.81
CA VAL A 99 -0.56 -5.57 2.51
C VAL A 99 -1.97 -5.02 2.72
N ALA A 100 -2.10 -3.74 3.11
CA ALA A 100 -3.40 -3.10 3.27
C ALA A 100 -4.21 -3.07 1.95
N LEU A 101 -3.57 -2.80 0.81
CA LEU A 101 -4.21 -2.84 -0.51
C LEU A 101 -4.67 -4.26 -0.87
N VAL A 102 -3.82 -5.27 -0.67
CA VAL A 102 -4.16 -6.67 -0.94
C VAL A 102 -5.32 -7.12 -0.06
N THR A 103 -5.31 -6.78 1.23
CA THR A 103 -6.40 -7.08 2.15
C THR A 103 -7.70 -6.40 1.71
N ALA A 104 -7.67 -5.12 1.36
CA ALA A 104 -8.86 -4.41 0.88
C ALA A 104 -9.43 -5.06 -0.41
N LEU A 105 -8.57 -5.43 -1.37
CA LEU A 105 -9.00 -6.14 -2.58
C LEU A 105 -9.64 -7.49 -2.24
N LEU A 106 -9.00 -8.29 -1.38
CA LEU A 106 -9.50 -9.61 -1.00
C LEU A 106 -10.83 -9.52 -0.26
N VAL A 107 -10.98 -8.59 0.68
CA VAL A 107 -12.21 -8.42 1.44
C VAL A 107 -13.38 -7.99 0.55
N VAL A 108 -13.14 -7.15 -0.46
CA VAL A 108 -14.16 -6.75 -1.43
C VAL A 108 -14.49 -7.87 -2.42
N SER A 109 -13.50 -8.68 -2.81
CA SER A 109 -13.66 -9.71 -3.84
C SER A 109 -14.11 -11.06 -3.29
N TRP A 110 -13.83 -11.34 -2.02
CA TRP A 110 -14.03 -12.64 -1.39
C TRP A 110 -14.67 -12.49 -0.02
N SER A 111 -15.90 -12.99 0.11
CA SER A 111 -16.72 -12.94 1.33
C SER A 111 -16.28 -13.90 2.45
N ASN A 112 -15.05 -14.42 2.38
CA ASN A 112 -14.52 -15.36 3.36
C ASN A 112 -13.68 -14.61 4.43
N PRO A 113 -13.84 -14.91 5.73
CA PRO A 113 -12.98 -14.35 6.79
C PRO A 113 -11.47 -14.51 6.54
N LEU A 114 -11.06 -15.53 5.78
CA LEU A 114 -9.67 -15.74 5.39
C LEU A 114 -9.08 -14.56 4.58
N ALA A 115 -9.92 -13.76 3.91
CA ALA A 115 -9.53 -12.53 3.22
C ALA A 115 -8.88 -11.50 4.16
N TRP A 116 -9.16 -11.55 5.46
CA TRP A 116 -8.55 -10.68 6.48
C TRP A 116 -7.24 -11.25 7.01
N ILE A 117 -7.18 -12.58 7.17
CA ILE A 117 -6.12 -13.26 7.92
C ILE A 117 -4.92 -13.56 7.02
N LEU A 118 -5.16 -14.16 5.86
CA LEU A 118 -4.11 -14.61 4.95
C LEU A 118 -3.16 -13.49 4.52
N PRO A 119 -3.63 -12.38 3.93
CA PRO A 119 -2.73 -11.32 3.48
C PRO A 119 -1.97 -10.67 4.63
N THR A 120 -2.59 -10.55 5.81
CA THR A 120 -1.94 -9.98 6.99
C THR A 120 -0.82 -10.87 7.51
N LEU A 121 -1.07 -12.17 7.70
CA LEU A 121 -0.06 -13.10 8.21
C LEU A 121 1.11 -13.27 7.24
N LEU A 122 0.80 -13.51 5.95
CA LEU A 122 1.81 -13.67 4.91
C LEU A 122 2.57 -12.36 4.69
N GLY A 123 1.83 -11.25 4.63
CA GLY A 123 2.36 -9.92 4.43
C GLY A 123 3.32 -9.50 5.53
N VAL A 124 2.93 -9.61 6.80
CA VAL A 124 3.78 -9.25 7.94
C VAL A 124 5.07 -10.07 7.94
N GLY A 125 5.00 -11.39 7.75
CA GLY A 125 6.18 -12.24 7.69
C GLY A 125 7.15 -11.84 6.58
N LEU A 126 6.63 -11.59 5.37
CA LEU A 126 7.44 -11.15 4.24
C LEU A 126 8.07 -9.77 4.49
N VAL A 127 7.29 -8.81 4.98
CA VAL A 127 7.75 -7.44 5.25
C VAL A 127 8.82 -7.42 6.33
N GLU A 128 8.65 -8.16 7.43
CA GLU A 128 9.64 -8.26 8.48
C GLU A 128 10.92 -8.96 8.00
N SER A 129 10.80 -10.01 7.18
CA SER A 129 11.95 -10.67 6.58
C SER A 129 12.74 -9.73 5.65
N ALA A 130 12.05 -8.86 4.91
CA ALA A 130 12.67 -7.89 4.02
C ALA A 130 13.31 -6.73 4.81
N ALA A 131 12.63 -6.26 5.87
CA ALA A 131 13.14 -5.22 6.75
C ALA A 131 14.37 -5.70 7.54
N ALA A 132 14.41 -6.97 7.96
CA ALA A 132 15.57 -7.58 8.61
C ALA A 132 16.79 -7.71 7.69
N ARG A 133 16.55 -7.87 6.37
CA ARG A 133 17.59 -7.87 5.34
C ARG A 133 18.06 -6.48 4.94
N ALA A 134 17.33 -5.43 5.33
CA ALA A 134 17.74 -4.07 5.05
C ALA A 134 19.03 -3.73 5.82
N PRO A 135 20.02 -3.08 5.18
CA PRO A 135 21.29 -2.77 5.81
C PRO A 135 21.08 -1.94 7.09
N ARG A 136 21.57 -2.46 8.22
CA ARG A 136 21.58 -1.71 9.48
C ARG A 136 22.49 -0.50 9.31
N ARG A 137 21.95 0.70 9.56
CA ARG A 137 22.79 1.89 9.72
C ARG A 137 23.65 1.63 10.96
N HIS A 138 24.93 1.30 10.78
CA HIS A 138 25.89 1.31 11.87
C HIS A 138 25.90 2.73 12.44
N HIS A 139 25.28 2.91 13.60
CA HIS A 139 25.51 4.09 14.43
C HIS A 139 26.95 3.96 14.93
N HIS A 140 27.89 4.50 14.17
CA HIS A 140 29.19 4.86 14.73
C HIS A 140 28.94 6.01 15.69
N VAL A 141 28.80 5.66 16.97
CA VAL A 141 28.98 6.59 18.07
C VAL A 141 30.49 6.78 18.18
N HIS A 142 30.97 7.94 17.71
CA HIS A 142 32.29 8.47 18.00
C HIS A 142 32.13 9.61 19.00
#